data_AF-A0A1J4JVH1-F1
#
_entry.id   AF-A0A1J4JVH1-F1
#
_cell.length_a   1.000
_cell.length_b   1.000
_cell.length_c   1.000
_cell.angle_alpha   90.00
_cell.angle_beta   90.00
_cell.angle_gamma   90.00
#
_symmetry.space_group_name_H-M   'P 1'
#
loop_
_entity.id
_entity.type
_entity.pdbx_description
1 polymer ?
#
loop_
_entity_poly.entity_id
_entity_poly.type
_entity_poly.pdbx_seq_one_letter_code
_entity_poly.pdbx_strand_id
1 'polypeptide(L)'
;MSDTHSDLDTELRTNLCLMNEMFDNIIRDANIPVPDTPSVDLTTSQDFAAMGEMLLGKLSAIEKCCDTAAASTQKKYDARTIRDKIAVKRRQLAELEAENAALVETAKRQERALRQMNQGGDDAVEAQQNVLKLRNQLQAAQKEIKVLEERRHGLLAENRRLKGQLQSTQKAIDKADGQANVNQSNEDELNATVTALEEKQQQLEQRKQREQTAYQKKMAQLKQQKEELAQRKVELEQRLREKQKELELIHSKAKARYPAPPSLRK
;
A
#
# COMPACT_ATOMS: atom_id res chain seq x y z
N MET A 1 -62.80 -52.68 -55.08
CA MET A 1 -61.63 -51.80 -54.85
C MET A 1 -61.87 -50.77 -53.73
N SER A 2 -62.90 -50.95 -52.89
CA SER A 2 -63.28 -50.03 -51.79
C SER A 2 -62.79 -50.48 -50.40
N ASP A 3 -62.52 -51.77 -50.22
CA ASP A 3 -62.34 -52.35 -48.88
C ASP A 3 -60.97 -52.06 -48.26
N THR A 4 -59.96 -51.75 -49.08
CA THR A 4 -58.62 -51.36 -48.59
C THR A 4 -58.57 -49.92 -48.07
N HIS A 5 -59.52 -49.06 -48.45
CA HIS A 5 -59.56 -47.66 -48.01
C HIS A 5 -60.24 -47.50 -46.65
N SER A 6 -61.24 -48.33 -46.34
CA SER A 6 -61.94 -48.29 -45.04
C SER A 6 -61.08 -48.81 -43.88
N ASP A 7 -60.17 -49.75 -44.14
CA ASP A 7 -59.30 -50.32 -43.12
C ASP A 7 -58.26 -49.30 -42.64
N LEU A 8 -57.67 -48.55 -43.58
CA LEU A 8 -56.69 -47.49 -43.30
C LEU A 8 -57.31 -46.32 -42.50
N ASP A 9 -58.53 -45.91 -42.88
CA ASP A 9 -59.25 -44.83 -42.19
C ASP A 9 -59.66 -45.23 -40.76
N THR A 10 -59.91 -46.53 -40.53
CA THR A 10 -60.23 -47.08 -39.21
C THR A 10 -58.99 -47.10 -38.30
N GLU A 11 -57.85 -47.51 -38.83
CA GLU A 11 -56.57 -47.47 -38.11
C GLU A 11 -56.15 -46.04 -37.78
N LEU A 12 -56.27 -45.12 -38.75
CA LEU A 12 -55.99 -43.70 -38.55
C LEU A 12 -56.88 -43.09 -37.45
N ARG A 13 -58.19 -43.36 -37.47
CA ARG A 13 -59.13 -42.89 -36.44
C ARG A 13 -58.76 -43.42 -35.05
N THR A 14 -58.43 -44.70 -34.96
CA THR A 14 -58.03 -45.32 -33.69
C THR A 14 -56.79 -44.63 -33.11
N ASN A 15 -55.79 -44.36 -33.95
CA ASN A 15 -54.58 -43.64 -33.55
C ASN A 15 -54.87 -42.19 -33.11
N LEU A 16 -55.76 -41.49 -33.79
CA LEU A 16 -56.17 -40.12 -33.42
C LEU A 16 -56.90 -40.08 -32.07
N CYS A 17 -57.78 -41.06 -31.81
CA CYS A 17 -58.43 -41.22 -30.50
C CYS A 17 -57.42 -41.43 -29.36
N LEU A 18 -56.47 -42.35 -29.56
CA LEU A 18 -55.42 -42.63 -28.56
C LEU A 18 -54.54 -41.42 -28.29
N MET A 19 -54.11 -40.71 -29.34
CA MET A 19 -53.34 -39.47 -29.19
C MET A 19 -54.15 -38.40 -28.46
N ASN A 20 -55.45 -38.28 -28.75
CA ASN A 20 -56.31 -37.32 -28.09
C ASN A 20 -56.44 -37.60 -26.59
N GLU A 21 -56.72 -38.84 -26.20
CA GLU A 21 -56.79 -39.24 -24.79
C GLU A 21 -55.46 -39.00 -24.07
N MET A 22 -54.34 -39.31 -24.73
CA MET A 22 -53.02 -39.04 -24.18
C MET A 22 -52.80 -37.54 -23.92
N PHE A 23 -53.15 -36.67 -24.89
CA PHE A 23 -53.02 -35.22 -24.72
C PHE A 23 -53.99 -34.68 -23.67
N ASP A 24 -55.23 -35.18 -23.61
CA ASP A 24 -56.20 -34.77 -22.60
C ASP A 24 -55.77 -35.17 -21.19
N ASN A 25 -55.19 -36.37 -21.03
CA ASN A 25 -54.59 -36.79 -19.77
C ASN A 25 -53.45 -35.86 -19.37
N ILE A 26 -52.53 -35.53 -20.28
CA ILE A 26 -51.42 -34.59 -19.99
C ILE A 26 -51.94 -33.20 -19.63
N ILE A 27 -52.90 -32.67 -20.38
CA ILE A 27 -53.50 -31.35 -20.16
C ILE A 27 -54.17 -31.31 -18.78
N ARG A 28 -54.94 -32.34 -18.43
CA ARG A 28 -55.61 -32.43 -17.13
C ARG A 28 -54.61 -32.57 -15.98
N ASP A 29 -53.65 -33.49 -16.10
CA ASP A 29 -52.71 -33.82 -15.02
C ASP A 29 -51.74 -32.65 -14.76
N ALA A 30 -51.30 -31.95 -15.81
CA ALA A 30 -50.48 -30.76 -15.71
C ALA A 30 -51.29 -29.47 -15.47
N ASN A 31 -52.62 -29.57 -15.39
CA ASN A 31 -53.56 -28.45 -15.22
C ASN A 31 -53.33 -27.32 -16.24
N ILE A 32 -53.06 -27.71 -17.49
CA ILE A 32 -52.82 -26.79 -18.61
C ILE A 32 -54.15 -26.14 -19.00
N PRO A 33 -54.20 -24.82 -19.20
CA PRO A 33 -55.40 -24.15 -19.67
C PRO A 33 -55.89 -24.79 -20.97
N VAL A 34 -57.18 -25.14 -21.03
CA VAL A 34 -57.76 -25.80 -22.20
C VAL A 34 -57.55 -24.90 -23.42
N PRO A 35 -56.90 -25.40 -24.48
CA PRO A 35 -56.64 -24.61 -25.67
C PRO A 35 -57.95 -24.32 -26.41
N ASP A 36 -58.00 -23.16 -27.06
CA ASP A 36 -59.15 -22.71 -27.85
C ASP A 36 -59.14 -23.42 -29.21
N THR A 37 -59.41 -24.73 -29.19
CA THR A 37 -59.45 -25.60 -30.36
C THR A 37 -60.87 -26.04 -30.67
N PRO A 38 -61.18 -26.33 -31.95
CA PRO A 38 -62.48 -26.88 -32.33
C PRO A 38 -62.73 -28.21 -31.62
N SER A 39 -63.89 -28.33 -30.97
CA SER A 39 -64.34 -29.57 -30.33
C SER A 39 -64.86 -30.52 -31.40
N VAL A 40 -64.06 -31.53 -31.76
CA VAL A 40 -64.41 -32.53 -32.78
C VAL A 40 -64.64 -33.88 -32.10
N ASP A 41 -65.79 -34.51 -32.36
CA ASP A 41 -66.03 -35.89 -31.93
C ASP A 41 -65.29 -36.87 -32.84
N LEU A 42 -64.21 -37.44 -32.30
CA LEU A 42 -63.31 -38.36 -32.99
C LEU A 42 -63.97 -39.71 -33.34
N THR A 43 -65.09 -40.05 -32.70
CA THR A 43 -65.78 -41.33 -32.92
C THR A 43 -66.76 -41.28 -34.10
N THR A 44 -67.25 -40.09 -34.45
CA THR A 44 -68.29 -39.91 -35.47
C THR A 44 -67.87 -38.99 -36.63
N SER A 45 -66.90 -38.09 -36.44
CA SER A 45 -66.50 -37.11 -37.47
C SER A 45 -65.69 -37.75 -38.59
N GLN A 46 -65.99 -37.46 -39.86
CA GLN A 46 -65.15 -37.83 -41.01
C GLN A 46 -64.13 -36.75 -41.39
N ASP A 47 -64.12 -35.61 -40.67
CA ASP A 47 -63.21 -34.50 -40.94
C ASP A 47 -61.85 -34.72 -40.24
N PHE A 48 -60.99 -35.51 -40.88
CA PHE A 48 -59.65 -35.80 -40.39
C PHE A 48 -58.76 -34.56 -40.28
N ALA A 49 -59.02 -33.51 -41.06
CA ALA A 49 -58.27 -32.26 -40.98
C ALA A 49 -58.61 -31.53 -39.67
N ALA A 50 -59.90 -31.39 -39.35
CA ALA A 50 -60.34 -30.78 -38.10
C ALA A 50 -59.88 -31.59 -36.86
N MET A 51 -59.88 -32.93 -36.95
CA MET A 51 -59.32 -33.79 -35.89
C MET A 51 -57.81 -33.55 -35.71
N GLY A 52 -57.06 -33.41 -36.80
CA GLY A 52 -55.64 -33.08 -36.77
C GLY A 52 -55.35 -31.70 -36.18
N GLU A 53 -56.12 -30.68 -36.55
CA GLU A 53 -55.99 -29.32 -36.00
C GLU A 53 -56.25 -29.28 -34.49
N MET A 54 -57.28 -29.99 -34.01
CA MET A 54 -57.56 -30.12 -32.58
C MET A 54 -56.38 -30.73 -31.82
N LEU A 55 -55.83 -31.83 -32.32
CA LEU A 55 -54.67 -32.51 -31.72
C LEU A 55 -53.42 -31.64 -31.73
N LEU A 56 -53.13 -30.95 -32.84
CA LEU A 56 -52.00 -30.04 -32.95
C LEU A 56 -52.13 -28.86 -31.99
N GLY A 57 -53.34 -28.31 -31.81
CA GLY A 57 -53.57 -27.25 -30.83
C GLY A 57 -53.38 -27.73 -29.39
N LYS A 58 -53.81 -28.96 -29.06
CA LYS A 58 -53.52 -29.60 -27.76
C LYS A 58 -52.02 -29.80 -27.54
N LEU A 59 -51.31 -30.31 -28.54
CA LEU A 59 -49.85 -30.50 -28.48
C LEU A 59 -49.11 -29.16 -28.31
N SER A 60 -49.52 -28.11 -29.02
CA SER A 60 -48.93 -26.77 -28.90
C SER A 60 -49.13 -26.17 -27.50
N ALA A 61 -50.27 -26.42 -26.86
CA ALA A 61 -50.52 -25.99 -25.48
C ALA A 61 -49.61 -26.71 -24.48
N ILE A 62 -49.40 -28.01 -24.67
CA ILE A 62 -48.47 -28.82 -23.88
C ILE A 62 -47.04 -28.29 -24.02
N GLU A 63 -46.59 -28.04 -25.24
CA GLU A 63 -45.24 -27.53 -25.53
C GLU A 63 -44.99 -26.17 -24.84
N LYS A 64 -45.93 -25.22 -24.99
CA LYS A 64 -45.83 -23.89 -24.34
C LYS A 64 -45.75 -23.99 -22.81
N CYS A 65 -46.47 -24.94 -22.20
CA CYS A 65 -46.42 -25.16 -20.77
C CYS A 65 -45.03 -25.65 -20.33
N CYS A 66 -44.44 -26.60 -21.07
CA CYS A 66 -43.10 -27.11 -20.82
C CYS A 66 -42.03 -26.01 -20.92
N ASP A 67 -42.09 -25.16 -21.95
CA ASP A 67 -41.16 -24.04 -22.12
C ASP A 67 -41.27 -23.03 -20.98
N THR A 68 -42.50 -22.72 -20.56
CA THR A 68 -42.75 -21.80 -19.45
C THR A 68 -42.21 -22.35 -18.13
N ALA A 69 -42.40 -23.65 -17.89
CA ALA A 69 -41.87 -24.33 -16.72
C ALA A 69 -40.33 -24.34 -16.72
N ALA A 70 -39.70 -24.64 -17.87
CA ALA A 70 -38.25 -24.62 -18.04
C ALA A 70 -37.66 -23.21 -17.85
N ALA A 71 -38.31 -22.18 -18.41
CA ALA A 71 -37.89 -20.79 -18.19
C ALA A 71 -38.03 -20.37 -16.72
N SER A 72 -39.08 -20.84 -16.03
CA SER A 72 -39.31 -20.56 -14.61
C SER A 72 -38.26 -21.21 -13.70
N THR A 73 -37.89 -22.47 -13.95
CA THR A 73 -36.83 -23.15 -13.19
C THR A 73 -35.48 -22.48 -13.43
N GLN A 74 -35.14 -22.12 -14.67
CA GLN A 74 -33.91 -21.38 -14.97
C GLN A 74 -33.83 -20.05 -14.21
N LYS A 75 -34.92 -19.25 -14.22
CA LYS A 75 -35.00 -18.00 -13.45
C LYS A 75 -34.79 -18.21 -11.94
N LYS A 76 -35.29 -19.31 -11.37
CA LYS A 76 -35.07 -19.65 -9.95
C LYS A 76 -33.60 -19.95 -9.66
N TYR A 77 -32.92 -20.71 -10.53
CA TYR A 77 -31.50 -21.01 -10.39
C TYR A 77 -30.63 -19.75 -10.52
N ASP A 78 -30.92 -18.89 -11.48
CA ASP A 78 -30.21 -17.63 -11.67
C ASP A 78 -30.41 -16.69 -10.46
N ALA A 79 -31.64 -16.58 -9.95
CA ALA A 79 -31.94 -15.76 -8.78
C ALA A 79 -31.24 -16.27 -7.50
N ARG A 80 -31.08 -17.59 -7.35
CA ARG A 80 -30.31 -18.18 -6.24
C ARG A 80 -28.82 -17.86 -6.38
N THR A 81 -28.27 -18.06 -7.57
CA THR A 81 -26.86 -17.76 -7.88
C THR A 81 -26.52 -16.29 -7.64
N ILE A 82 -27.41 -15.37 -8.04
CA ILE A 82 -27.23 -13.93 -7.81
C ILE A 82 -27.28 -13.62 -6.30
N ARG A 83 -28.21 -14.21 -5.55
CA ARG A 83 -28.27 -14.05 -4.09
C ARG A 83 -26.99 -14.52 -3.40
N ASP A 84 -26.46 -15.66 -3.80
CA ASP A 84 -25.21 -16.20 -3.25
C ASP A 84 -24.03 -15.27 -3.56
N LYS A 85 -23.94 -14.75 -4.80
CA LYS A 85 -22.93 -13.74 -5.18
C LYS A 85 -23.05 -12.46 -4.35
N ILE A 86 -24.27 -11.97 -4.11
CA ILE A 86 -24.52 -10.79 -3.26
C ILE A 86 -24.08 -11.06 -1.82
N ALA A 87 -24.37 -12.25 -1.27
CA ALA A 87 -23.95 -12.62 0.08
C ALA A 87 -22.43 -12.65 0.23
N VAL A 88 -21.71 -13.21 -0.75
CA VAL A 88 -20.23 -13.18 -0.79
C VAL A 88 -19.72 -11.74 -0.84
N LYS A 89 -20.29 -10.89 -1.70
CA LYS A 89 -19.89 -9.48 -1.81
C LYS A 89 -20.14 -8.69 -0.54
N ARG A 90 -21.23 -8.96 0.17
CA ARG A 90 -21.52 -8.35 1.49
C ARG A 90 -20.49 -8.75 2.55
N ARG A 91 -20.05 -10.01 2.56
CA ARG A 91 -18.97 -10.45 3.47
C ARG A 91 -17.65 -9.76 3.15
N GLN A 92 -17.27 -9.72 1.87
CA GLN A 92 -16.07 -9.00 1.42
C GLN A 92 -16.10 -7.51 1.79
N LEU A 93 -17.27 -6.86 1.66
CA LEU A 93 -17.42 -5.46 2.06
C LEU A 93 -17.21 -5.29 3.57
N ALA A 94 -17.81 -6.15 4.40
CA ALA A 94 -17.65 -6.10 5.85
C ALA A 94 -16.20 -6.34 6.30
N GLU A 95 -15.47 -7.24 5.63
CA GLU A 95 -14.04 -7.47 5.86
C GLU A 95 -13.20 -6.22 5.55
N LEU A 96 -13.46 -5.57 4.42
CA LEU A 96 -12.78 -4.33 4.03
C LEU A 96 -13.11 -3.16 4.98
N GLU A 97 -14.36 -3.06 5.44
CA GLU A 97 -14.78 -2.05 6.42
C GLU A 97 -14.06 -2.26 7.76
N ALA A 98 -13.91 -3.51 8.21
CA ALA A 98 -13.16 -3.85 9.41
C ALA A 98 -11.65 -3.54 9.27
N GLU A 99 -11.05 -3.85 8.12
CA GLU A 99 -9.65 -3.51 7.82
C GLU A 99 -9.44 -1.99 7.81
N ASN A 100 -10.35 -1.24 7.18
CA ASN A 100 -10.27 0.21 7.13
C ASN A 100 -10.39 0.82 8.54
N ALA A 101 -11.29 0.31 9.39
CA ALA A 101 -11.38 0.73 10.78
C ALA A 101 -10.07 0.47 11.56
N ALA A 102 -9.43 -0.68 11.34
CA ALA A 102 -8.14 -1.00 11.97
C ALA A 102 -7.01 -0.07 11.50
N LEU A 103 -6.98 0.27 10.20
CA LEU A 103 -6.03 1.24 9.64
C LEU A 103 -6.23 2.64 10.23
N VAL A 104 -7.49 3.10 10.33
CA VAL A 104 -7.82 4.39 10.95
C VAL A 104 -7.37 4.45 12.41
N GLU A 105 -7.61 3.40 13.20
CA GLU A 105 -7.15 3.35 14.59
C GLU A 105 -5.61 3.32 14.69
N THR A 106 -4.94 2.61 13.79
CA THR A 106 -3.47 2.60 13.72
C THR A 106 -2.93 3.99 13.38
N ALA A 107 -3.53 4.68 12.40
CA ALA A 107 -3.16 6.04 12.02
C ALA A 107 -3.35 7.02 13.18
N LYS A 108 -4.49 6.94 13.90
CA LYS A 108 -4.72 7.77 15.10
C LYS A 108 -3.68 7.50 16.20
N ARG A 109 -3.29 6.24 16.43
CA ARG A 109 -2.23 5.91 17.40
C ARG A 109 -0.89 6.51 16.99
N GLN A 110 -0.51 6.40 15.72
CA GLN A 110 0.72 7.00 15.20
C GLN A 110 0.67 8.53 15.30
N GLU A 111 -0.45 9.16 14.98
CA GLU A 111 -0.64 10.59 15.12
C GLU A 111 -0.48 11.04 16.58
N ARG A 112 -1.05 10.30 17.54
CA ARG A 112 -0.85 10.57 18.98
C ARG A 112 0.61 10.41 19.39
N ALA A 113 1.31 9.38 18.91
CA ALA A 113 2.74 9.19 19.20
C ALA A 113 3.59 10.34 18.64
N LEU A 114 3.32 10.78 17.41
CA LEU A 114 3.99 11.95 16.82
C LEU A 114 3.65 13.24 17.57
N ARG A 115 2.41 13.42 18.01
CA ARG A 115 2.03 14.56 18.86
C ARG A 115 2.75 14.53 20.21
N GLN A 116 2.90 13.37 20.84
CA GLN A 116 3.68 13.24 22.08
C GLN A 116 5.16 13.54 21.86
N MET A 117 5.76 13.07 20.76
CA MET A 117 7.13 13.45 20.40
C MET A 117 7.28 14.96 20.16
N ASN A 118 6.29 15.60 19.53
CA ASN A 118 6.30 17.05 19.31
C ASN A 118 5.96 17.85 20.58
N GLN A 119 5.19 17.27 21.52
CA GLN A 119 4.92 17.85 22.84
C GLN A 119 6.08 17.65 23.82
N GLY A 120 6.96 16.67 23.59
CA GLY A 120 8.29 16.57 24.20
C GLY A 120 9.27 17.67 23.75
N GLY A 121 8.75 18.84 23.36
CA GLY A 121 9.53 20.03 23.06
C GLY A 121 10.32 20.58 24.24
N ASP A 122 10.10 20.08 25.46
CA ASP A 122 10.95 20.40 26.62
C ASP A 122 12.40 19.92 26.42
N ASP A 123 12.63 18.76 25.80
CA ASP A 123 14.00 18.32 25.47
C ASP A 123 14.64 19.22 24.41
N ALA A 124 13.84 19.76 23.48
CA ALA A 124 14.32 20.68 22.46
C ALA A 124 14.63 22.07 23.04
N VAL A 125 13.79 22.56 23.97
CA VAL A 125 13.99 23.84 24.67
C VAL A 125 15.15 23.75 25.66
N GLU A 126 15.26 22.65 26.40
CA GLU A 126 16.38 22.38 27.32
C GLU A 126 17.69 22.20 26.54
N ALA A 127 17.67 21.47 25.42
CA ALA A 127 18.83 21.39 24.52
C ALA A 127 19.21 22.77 23.98
N GLN A 128 18.24 23.61 23.58
CA GLN A 128 18.50 24.95 23.07
C GLN A 128 19.07 25.89 24.16
N GLN A 129 18.59 25.79 25.40
CA GLN A 129 19.16 26.51 26.55
C GLN A 129 20.58 26.04 26.88
N ASN A 130 20.84 24.74 26.83
CA ASN A 130 22.17 24.17 27.09
C ASN A 130 23.17 24.60 26.02
N VAL A 131 22.76 24.63 24.74
CA VAL A 131 23.57 25.18 23.64
C VAL A 131 23.91 26.65 23.90
N LEU A 132 22.96 27.45 24.39
CA LEU A 132 23.18 28.87 24.70
C LEU A 132 24.18 29.06 25.86
N LYS A 133 24.05 28.27 26.93
CA LYS A 133 24.98 28.27 28.06
C LYS A 133 26.40 27.91 27.62
N LEU A 134 26.55 26.83 26.84
CA LEU A 134 27.85 26.40 26.31
C LEU A 134 28.47 27.45 25.39
N ARG A 135 27.67 28.15 24.58
CA ARG A 135 28.15 29.23 23.72
C ARG A 135 28.69 30.41 24.53
N ASN A 136 28.00 30.79 25.61
CA ASN A 136 28.46 31.84 26.51
C ASN A 136 29.75 31.45 27.25
N GLN A 137 29.84 30.21 27.72
CA GLN A 137 31.06 29.67 28.35
C GLN A 137 32.24 29.65 27.37
N LEU A 138 32.01 29.23 26.13
CA LEU A 138 33.02 29.25 25.07
C LEU A 138 33.49 30.69 24.80
N GLN A 139 32.58 31.65 24.72
CA GLN A 139 32.95 33.06 24.51
C GLN A 139 33.74 33.64 25.69
N ALA A 140 33.39 33.26 26.92
CA ALA A 140 34.14 33.65 28.12
C ALA A 140 35.56 33.07 28.10
N ALA A 141 35.69 31.77 27.82
CA ALA A 141 36.98 31.09 27.69
C ALA A 141 37.84 31.70 26.57
N GLN A 142 37.24 32.04 25.42
CA GLN A 142 37.95 32.72 24.33
C GLN A 142 38.48 34.10 24.73
N LYS A 143 37.70 34.88 25.51
CA LYS A 143 38.17 36.16 26.05
C LYS A 143 39.32 35.98 27.03
N GLU A 144 39.22 34.98 27.91
CA GLU A 144 40.27 34.66 28.88
C GLU A 144 41.56 34.23 28.18
N ILE A 145 41.47 33.35 27.16
CA ILE A 145 42.61 32.96 26.33
C ILE A 145 43.29 34.19 25.74
N LYS A 146 42.51 35.13 25.18
CA LYS A 146 43.07 36.37 24.61
C LYS A 146 43.82 37.21 25.64
N VAL A 147 43.27 37.37 26.85
CA VAL A 147 43.95 38.09 27.94
C VAL A 147 45.24 37.38 28.36
N LEU A 148 45.22 36.05 28.43
CA LEU A 148 46.41 35.25 28.76
C LEU A 148 47.47 35.32 27.65
N GLU A 149 47.07 35.36 26.38
CA GLU A 149 47.97 35.57 25.25
C GLU A 149 48.62 36.96 25.30
N GLU A 150 47.83 38.02 25.55
CA GLU A 150 48.35 39.38 25.73
C GLU A 150 49.34 39.45 26.90
N ARG A 151 49.00 38.82 28.04
CA ARG A 151 49.90 38.73 29.20
C ARG A 151 51.18 37.96 28.88
N ARG A 152 51.07 36.83 28.16
CA ARG A 152 52.23 36.04 27.70
C ARG A 152 53.12 36.89 26.78
N HIS A 153 52.54 37.65 25.84
CA HIS A 153 53.31 38.54 24.99
C HIS A 153 54.04 39.62 25.79
N GLY A 154 53.37 40.22 26.81
CA GLY A 154 54.01 41.16 27.73
C GLY A 154 55.19 40.55 28.48
N LEU A 155 55.00 39.35 29.06
CA LEU A 155 56.07 38.63 29.75
C LEU A 155 57.22 38.24 28.81
N LEU A 156 56.95 37.83 27.57
CA LEU A 156 57.98 37.53 26.58
C LEU A 156 58.76 38.78 26.17
N ALA A 157 58.10 39.92 26.02
CA ALA A 157 58.76 41.20 25.73
C ALA A 157 59.65 41.63 26.90
N GLU A 158 59.16 41.52 28.13
CA GLU A 158 59.95 41.79 29.33
C GLU A 158 61.12 40.82 29.47
N ASN A 159 60.92 39.53 29.21
CA ASN A 159 62.00 38.53 29.22
C ASN A 159 63.07 38.84 28.16
N ARG A 160 62.68 39.28 26.95
CA ARG A 160 63.65 39.77 25.94
C ARG A 160 64.43 40.99 26.45
N ARG A 161 63.76 41.95 27.09
CA ARG A 161 64.41 43.12 27.68
C ARG A 161 65.41 42.71 28.76
N LEU A 162 64.99 41.86 29.69
CA LEU A 162 65.83 41.32 30.77
C LEU A 162 66.99 40.50 30.21
N LYS A 163 66.78 39.69 29.16
CA LYS A 163 67.86 38.97 28.48
C LYS A 163 68.85 39.91 27.81
N GLY A 164 68.39 41.03 27.23
CA GLY A 164 69.26 42.08 26.71
C GLY A 164 70.07 42.77 27.81
N GLN A 165 69.45 43.06 28.96
CA GLN A 165 70.13 43.57 30.14
C GLN A 165 71.14 42.56 30.66
N LEU A 166 70.74 41.31 30.92
CA LEU A 166 71.61 40.21 31.32
C LEU A 166 72.75 40.00 30.33
N GLN A 167 72.55 40.08 29.01
CA GLN A 167 73.64 40.00 28.04
C GLN A 167 74.57 41.20 28.11
N SER A 168 74.08 42.39 28.43
CA SER A 168 74.94 43.55 28.66
C SER A 168 75.73 43.42 29.98
N THR A 169 75.11 42.89 31.03
CA THR A 169 75.76 42.58 32.30
C THR A 169 76.72 41.40 32.16
N GLN A 170 76.35 40.37 31.40
CA GLN A 170 77.19 39.21 31.09
C GLN A 170 78.33 39.60 30.16
N LYS A 171 78.18 40.51 29.20
CA LYS A 171 79.33 41.08 28.48
C LYS A 171 80.25 41.92 29.38
N ALA A 172 79.71 42.47 30.48
CA ALA A 172 80.52 43.11 31.51
C ALA A 172 81.19 42.09 32.46
N ILE A 173 80.54 40.95 32.72
CA ILE A 173 81.04 39.84 33.54
C ILE A 173 81.99 38.92 32.76
N ASP A 174 81.79 38.66 31.47
CA ASP A 174 82.66 37.90 30.55
C ASP A 174 83.92 38.71 30.18
N LYS A 175 83.89 40.04 30.40
CA LYS A 175 85.11 40.87 30.47
C LYS A 175 85.84 40.72 31.82
N ALA A 176 85.26 40.04 32.79
CA ALA A 176 85.75 39.89 34.14
C ALA A 176 86.02 38.43 34.58
N ASP A 177 85.40 37.41 34.00
CA ASP A 177 85.76 36.00 34.21
C ASP A 177 85.00 35.05 33.27
N GLY A 178 85.69 34.00 32.83
CA GLY A 178 85.17 32.98 31.91
C GLY A 178 84.58 31.75 32.59
N GLN A 179 83.75 31.05 31.81
CA GLN A 179 83.25 29.67 31.95
C GLN A 179 82.17 29.38 33.02
N ALA A 180 81.05 28.80 32.56
CA ALA A 180 80.72 27.39 32.86
C ALA A 180 79.46 26.91 32.12
N ASN A 181 79.50 25.63 31.79
CA ASN A 181 78.59 24.83 30.98
C ASN A 181 77.81 23.90 31.92
N VAL A 182 76.47 23.92 31.94
CA VAL A 182 75.65 22.88 32.58
C VAL A 182 74.28 22.85 31.92
N ASN A 183 73.92 21.75 31.25
CA ASN A 183 72.56 21.20 31.22
C ASN A 183 72.51 19.95 30.30
N GLN A 184 72.64 18.76 30.91
CA GLN A 184 72.44 17.46 30.25
C GLN A 184 71.37 16.60 30.95
N SER A 185 70.60 17.15 31.89
CA SER A 185 69.64 16.40 32.71
C SER A 185 68.19 16.52 32.25
N ASN A 186 67.88 17.40 31.29
CA ASN A 186 66.50 17.70 30.85
C ASN A 186 66.12 17.06 29.50
N GLU A 187 67.07 16.49 28.75
CA GLU A 187 66.80 15.95 27.40
C GLU A 187 66.05 14.61 27.45
N ASP A 188 66.33 13.75 28.42
CA ASP A 188 65.75 12.41 28.48
C ASP A 188 64.26 12.42 28.92
N GLU A 189 63.88 13.30 29.85
CA GLU A 189 62.47 13.51 30.21
C GLU A 189 61.68 14.21 29.08
N LEU A 190 62.32 15.11 28.34
CA LEU A 190 61.71 15.73 27.16
C LEU A 190 61.48 14.70 26.06
N ASN A 191 62.45 13.82 25.78
CA ASN A 191 62.32 12.80 24.76
C ASN A 191 61.21 11.80 25.11
N ALA A 192 61.10 11.38 26.38
CA ALA A 192 60.02 10.49 26.82
C ALA A 192 58.62 11.13 26.67
N THR A 193 58.49 12.43 26.96
CA THR A 193 57.22 13.15 26.78
C THR A 193 56.88 13.39 25.31
N VAL A 194 57.87 13.59 24.44
CA VAL A 194 57.67 13.72 22.99
C VAL A 194 57.17 12.39 22.40
N THR A 195 57.78 11.26 22.75
CA THR A 195 57.34 9.94 22.26
C THR A 195 55.91 9.62 22.71
N ALA A 196 55.56 9.92 23.97
CA ALA A 196 54.19 9.73 24.47
C ALA A 196 53.15 10.62 23.77
N LEU A 197 53.54 11.83 23.36
CA LEU A 197 52.68 12.73 22.58
C LEU A 197 52.51 12.25 21.14
N GLU A 198 53.56 11.72 20.50
CA GLU A 198 53.51 11.15 19.15
C GLU A 198 52.62 9.90 19.09
N GLU A 199 52.73 8.99 20.07
CA GLU A 199 51.85 7.81 20.17
C GLU A 199 50.38 8.22 20.35
N LYS A 200 50.13 9.22 21.20
CA LYS A 200 48.77 9.74 21.42
C LYS A 200 48.22 10.42 20.17
N GLN A 201 49.06 11.09 19.39
CA GLN A 201 48.69 11.69 18.11
C GLN A 201 48.31 10.63 17.08
N GLN A 202 49.10 9.55 16.95
CA GLN A 202 48.77 8.42 16.07
C GLN A 202 47.46 7.73 16.48
N GLN A 203 47.20 7.54 17.78
CA GLN A 203 45.94 6.95 18.25
C GLN A 203 44.73 7.82 17.89
N LEU A 204 44.83 9.15 18.04
CA LEU A 204 43.76 10.07 17.66
C LEU A 204 43.52 10.06 16.15
N GLU A 205 44.58 9.97 15.36
CA GLU A 205 44.48 9.93 13.90
C GLU A 205 43.82 8.63 13.41
N GLN A 206 44.21 7.47 13.97
CA GLN A 206 43.52 6.20 13.70
C GLN A 206 42.04 6.24 14.12
N ARG A 207 41.72 6.86 15.26
CA ARG A 207 40.32 6.96 15.72
C ARG A 207 39.49 7.83 14.78
N LYS A 208 40.04 8.97 14.36
CA LYS A 208 39.41 9.86 13.38
C LYS A 208 39.19 9.15 12.04
N GLN A 209 40.15 8.37 11.58
CA GLN A 209 40.03 7.61 10.34
C GLN A 209 38.95 6.54 10.43
N ARG A 210 38.88 5.80 11.55
CA ARG A 210 37.81 4.81 11.81
C ARG A 210 36.42 5.46 11.86
N GLU A 211 36.29 6.59 12.54
CA GLU A 211 35.03 7.35 12.59
C GLU A 211 34.61 7.85 11.21
N GLN A 212 35.57 8.34 10.40
CA GLN A 212 35.31 8.78 9.03
C GLN A 212 34.85 7.63 8.13
N THR A 213 35.48 6.45 8.22
CA THR A 213 35.06 5.26 7.47
C THR A 213 33.67 4.78 7.91
N ALA A 214 33.40 4.76 9.22
CA ALA A 214 32.09 4.38 9.75
C ALA A 214 30.99 5.35 9.29
N TYR A 215 31.27 6.65 9.30
CA TYR A 215 30.37 7.69 8.80
C TYR A 215 30.09 7.52 7.30
N GLN A 216 31.13 7.31 6.48
CA GLN A 216 30.98 7.08 5.04
C GLN A 216 30.13 5.84 4.75
N LYS A 217 30.36 4.74 5.49
CA LYS A 217 29.56 3.51 5.35
C LYS A 217 28.09 3.75 5.72
N LYS A 218 27.83 4.48 6.81
CA LYS A 218 26.47 4.84 7.22
C LYS A 218 25.78 5.73 6.19
N MET A 219 26.49 6.69 5.60
CA MET A 219 25.97 7.54 4.54
C MET A 219 25.66 6.77 3.26
N ALA A 220 26.53 5.83 2.87
CA ALA A 220 26.27 4.95 1.72
C ALA A 220 25.02 4.09 1.94
N GLN A 221 24.86 3.52 3.14
CA GLN A 221 23.69 2.73 3.50
C GLN A 221 22.39 3.55 3.47
N LEU A 222 22.41 4.78 4.01
CA LEU A 222 21.25 5.69 3.96
C LEU A 222 20.91 6.09 2.51
N LYS A 223 21.92 6.30 1.67
CA LYS A 223 21.72 6.59 0.25
C LYS A 223 21.05 5.41 -0.47
N GLN A 224 21.51 4.19 -0.23
CA GLN A 224 20.91 2.98 -0.78
C GLN A 224 19.45 2.81 -0.32
N GLN A 225 19.17 2.98 0.98
CA GLN A 225 17.80 2.91 1.51
C GLN A 225 16.88 3.97 0.88
N LYS A 226 17.40 5.18 0.63
CA LYS A 226 16.65 6.24 -0.04
C LYS A 226 16.33 5.88 -1.50
N GLU A 227 17.28 5.28 -2.21
CA GLU A 227 17.08 4.83 -3.59
C GLU A 227 16.07 3.68 -3.68
N GLU A 228 16.15 2.69 -2.78
CA GLU A 228 15.19 1.59 -2.68
C GLU A 228 13.77 2.09 -2.37
N LEU A 229 13.63 3.03 -1.42
CA LEU A 229 12.33 3.64 -1.10
C LEU A 229 11.77 4.45 -2.27
N ALA A 230 12.63 5.15 -3.03
CA ALA A 230 12.22 5.89 -4.21
C ALA A 230 11.71 4.95 -5.31
N GLN A 231 12.41 3.84 -5.57
CA GLN A 231 11.97 2.82 -6.53
C GLN A 231 10.63 2.20 -6.12
N ARG A 232 10.50 1.81 -4.85
CA ARG A 232 9.26 1.22 -4.32
C ARG A 232 8.08 2.19 -4.39
N LYS A 233 8.32 3.49 -4.19
CA LYS A 233 7.30 4.53 -4.37
C LYS A 233 6.81 4.59 -5.83
N VAL A 234 7.74 4.61 -6.80
CA VAL A 234 7.39 4.63 -8.23
C VAL A 234 6.57 3.40 -8.62
N GLU A 235 6.97 2.21 -8.17
CA GLU A 235 6.26 0.97 -8.45
C GLU A 235 4.82 1.00 -7.88
N LEU A 236 4.66 1.48 -6.64
CA LEU A 236 3.34 1.60 -6.01
C LEU A 236 2.45 2.64 -6.72
N GLU A 237 3.01 3.78 -7.12
CA GLU A 237 2.28 4.79 -7.91
C GLU A 237 1.82 4.24 -9.26
N GLN A 238 2.65 3.41 -9.91
CA GLN A 238 2.27 2.74 -11.15
C GLN A 238 1.14 1.73 -10.94
N ARG A 239 1.23 0.86 -9.93
CA ARG A 239 0.16 -0.08 -9.58
C ARG A 239 -1.15 0.64 -9.24
N LEU A 240 -1.07 1.77 -8.54
CA LEU A 240 -2.23 2.60 -8.21
C LEU A 240 -2.91 3.13 -9.48
N ARG A 241 -2.12 3.65 -10.43
CA ARG A 241 -2.64 4.12 -11.73
C ARG A 241 -3.29 3.01 -12.54
N GLU A 242 -2.69 1.82 -12.57
CA GLU A 242 -3.26 0.65 -13.25
C GLU A 242 -4.60 0.24 -12.63
N LYS A 243 -4.67 0.17 -11.30
CA LYS A 243 -5.92 -0.15 -10.59
C LYS A 243 -7.00 0.92 -10.75
N GLN A 244 -6.63 2.20 -10.80
CA GLN A 244 -7.56 3.27 -11.14
C GLN A 244 -8.12 3.12 -12.55
N LYS A 245 -7.28 2.81 -13.54
CA LYS A 245 -7.74 2.53 -14.92
C LYS A 245 -8.67 1.32 -14.99
N GLU A 246 -8.37 0.25 -14.26
CA GLU A 246 -9.28 -0.91 -14.16
C GLU A 246 -10.64 -0.52 -13.57
N LEU A 247 -10.65 0.28 -12.50
CA LEU A 247 -11.88 0.78 -11.88
C LEU A 247 -12.69 1.66 -12.85
N GLU A 248 -12.04 2.56 -13.57
CA GLU A 248 -12.69 3.38 -14.60
C GLU A 248 -13.27 2.54 -15.74
N LEU A 249 -12.57 1.49 -16.16
CA LEU A 249 -13.06 0.55 -17.17
C LEU A 249 -14.31 -0.21 -16.66
N ILE A 250 -14.31 -0.61 -15.38
CA ILE A 250 -15.46 -1.27 -14.76
C ILE A 250 -16.64 -0.29 -14.67
N HIS A 251 -16.40 0.95 -14.22
CA HIS A 251 -17.42 1.99 -14.11
C HIS A 251 -18.01 2.37 -15.47
N SER A 252 -17.18 2.52 -16.51
CA SER A 252 -17.65 2.80 -17.87
C SER A 252 -18.47 1.64 -18.45
N LYS A 253 -18.02 0.39 -18.26
CA LYS A 253 -18.81 -0.80 -18.63
C LYS A 253 -20.13 -0.91 -17.88
N ALA A 254 -20.15 -0.57 -16.59
CA ALA A 254 -21.37 -0.57 -15.79
C ALA A 254 -22.35 0.52 -16.28
N LYS A 255 -21.85 1.73 -16.57
CA LYS A 255 -22.66 2.83 -17.10
C LYS A 255 -23.21 2.57 -18.50
N ALA A 256 -22.47 1.84 -19.34
CA ALA A 256 -22.95 1.41 -20.66
C ALA A 256 -24.04 0.32 -20.58
N ARG A 257 -23.95 -0.57 -19.59
CA ARG A 257 -24.96 -1.63 -19.38
C ARG A 257 -26.24 -1.14 -18.70
N TYR A 258 -26.14 -0.08 -17.89
CA TYR A 258 -27.27 0.55 -17.20
C TYR A 258 -27.24 2.06 -17.42
N PRO A 259 -27.68 2.55 -18.59
CA PRO A 259 -27.82 3.98 -18.81
C PRO A 259 -28.85 4.53 -17.81
N ALA A 260 -28.52 5.67 -17.20
CA ALA A 260 -29.40 6.32 -16.24
C ALA A 260 -30.76 6.61 -16.89
N PRO A 261 -31.89 6.34 -16.21
CA PRO A 261 -33.21 6.68 -16.73
C PRO A 261 -33.26 8.18 -17.04
N PRO A 262 -33.88 8.61 -18.15
CA PRO A 262 -34.03 10.02 -18.43
C PRO A 262 -34.73 10.66 -17.23
N SER A 263 -34.04 11.61 -16.59
CA SER A 263 -34.58 12.37 -15.48
C SER A 263 -35.91 12.96 -15.93
N LEU A 264 -37.00 12.55 -15.29
CA LEU A 264 -38.30 13.20 -15.41
C LEU A 264 -38.11 14.65 -14.94
N ARG A 265 -37.80 15.54 -15.88
CA ARG A 265 -37.85 16.99 -15.66
C ARG A 265 -39.31 17.30 -15.38
N LYS A 266 -39.58 17.68 -14.13
CA LYS A 266 -40.75 18.47 -13.77
C LYS A 266 -40.61 19.87 -14.34
#